data_AF-A0A150P6U4-F1
#
_entry.id   AF-A0A150P6U4-F1
#
_cell.length_a   1.000
_cell.length_b   1.000
_cell.length_c   1.000
_cell.angle_alpha   90.00
_cell.angle_beta   90.00
_cell.angle_gamma   90.00
#
_symmetry.space_group_name_H-M   'P 1'
#
loop_
_entity.id
_entity.type
_entity.pdbx_description
1 polymer ?
#
loop_
_entity_poly.entity_id
_entity_poly.type
_entity_poly.pdbx_seq_one_letter_code
_entity_poly.pdbx_strand_id
1 'polypeptide(L)' 'MAFELHDAGVALMRQNLRRRLPEASEEDIDERLADWLRERPGAEFGDAEGRPVPWPRRAP' A
#
# COMPACT_ATOMS: atom_id res chain seq x y z
N MET A 1 11.71 13.26 1.78
CA MET A 1 10.35 13.73 2.13
C MET A 1 9.24 12.80 1.64
N ALA A 2 8.87 12.71 0.34
CA ALA A 2 7.71 11.88 -0.08
C ALA A 2 7.89 10.37 0.16
N PHE A 3 9.10 9.86 0.01
CA PHE A 3 9.41 8.45 0.26
C PHE A 3 9.39 8.05 1.75
N GLU A 4 9.64 8.99 2.67
CA GLU A 4 9.70 8.67 4.10
C GLU A 4 8.32 8.28 4.67
N LEU A 5 7.26 8.96 4.23
CA LEU A 5 5.89 8.61 4.62
C LEU A 5 5.45 7.27 4.01
N HIS A 6 5.89 6.99 2.78
CA HIS A 6 5.65 5.70 2.15
C HIS A 6 6.32 4.57 2.95
N ASP A 7 7.62 4.69 3.24
CA ASP A 7 8.39 3.69 3.98
C ASP A 7 7.81 3.46 5.39
N ALA A 8 7.42 4.54 6.07
CA ALA A 8 6.76 4.45 7.37
C ALA A 8 5.42 3.70 7.29
N GLY A 9 4.62 3.95 6.25
CA GLY A 9 3.36 3.25 6.01
C GLY A 9 3.56 1.75 5.74
N VAL A 10 4.56 1.40 4.94
CA VAL A 10 4.93 0.00 4.66
C VAL A 10 5.36 -0.72 5.95
N ALA A 11 6.22 -0.08 6.76
CA ALA A 11 6.67 -0.64 8.03
C ALA A 11 5.52 -0.86 9.02
N LEU A 12 4.59 0.10 9.11
CA LEU A 12 3.39 0.00 9.94
C LEU A 12 2.50 -1.16 9.48
N MET A 13 2.29 -1.31 8.18
CA MET A 13 1.44 -2.38 7.66
C MET A 13 2.06 -3.77 7.89
N ARG A 14 3.38 -3.91 7.72
CA ARG A 14 4.10 -5.15 8.09
C ARG A 14 3.86 -5.52 9.56
N GLN A 15 3.95 -4.54 10.47
CA GLN A 15 3.70 -4.79 11.89
C GLN A 15 2.24 -5.16 12.18
N ASN A 16 1.28 -4.56 11.46
CA ASN A 16 -0.12 -4.94 11.54
C ASN A 16 -0.36 -6.39 11.09
N LEU A 17 0.31 -6.84 10.03
CA LEU A 17 0.22 -8.22 9.55
C LEU A 17 0.76 -9.20 10.60
N ARG A 18 1.95 -8.94 11.16
CA ARG A 18 2.53 -9.78 12.24
C ARG A 18 1.60 -9.88 13.45
N ARG A 19 0.98 -8.78 13.84
CA ARG A 19 0.03 -8.76 14.97
C ARG A 19 -1.26 -9.56 14.68
N ARG A 20 -1.74 -9.55 13.43
CA ARG A 20 -2.96 -10.26 13.01
C ARG A 20 -2.72 -11.75 12.75
N LEU A 21 -1.50 -12.10 12.36
CA LEU A 21 -1.10 -13.44 11.96
C LEU A 21 0.17 -13.85 12.72
N PRO A 22 0.10 -14.07 14.04
CA PRO A 22 1.27 -14.35 14.86
C PRO A 22 2.04 -15.61 14.42
N GLU A 23 1.36 -16.57 13.79
CA GLU A 23 1.97 -17.83 13.34
C GLU A 23 2.42 -17.81 11.87
N ALA A 24 2.22 -16.70 11.17
CA ALA A 24 2.70 -16.57 9.80
C ALA A 24 4.24 -16.51 9.79
N SER A 25 4.84 -17.16 8.79
CA SER A 25 6.25 -16.99 8.51
C SER A 25 6.55 -15.58 8.01
N GLU A 26 7.82 -15.17 8.04
CA GLU A 26 8.19 -13.86 7.47
C GLU A 26 7.96 -13.80 5.95
N GLU A 27 8.14 -14.91 5.24
CA GLU A 27 7.79 -15.04 3.81
C GLU A 27 6.28 -14.82 3.58
N ASP A 28 5.44 -15.45 4.39
CA ASP A 28 3.99 -15.26 4.37
C ASP A 28 3.56 -13.80 4.60
N ILE A 29 4.27 -13.10 5.48
CA ILE A 29 4.03 -11.69 5.79
C ILE A 29 4.43 -10.82 4.59
N ASP A 30 5.57 -11.10 3.96
CA ASP A 30 6.06 -10.35 2.81
C ASP A 30 5.17 -10.53 1.57
N GLU A 31 4.68 -11.75 1.31
CA GLU A 31 3.70 -12.01 0.24
C GLU A 31 2.42 -11.20 0.44
N ARG A 32 1.85 -11.25 1.65
CA ARG A 32 0.62 -10.50 1.98
C ARG A 32 0.82 -9.00 1.95
N LEU A 33 2.01 -8.52 2.32
CA LEU A 33 2.36 -7.10 2.21
C LEU A 33 2.44 -6.67 0.75
N ALA A 34 3.01 -7.51 -0.12
CA ALA A 34 3.06 -7.26 -1.55
C ALA A 34 1.66 -7.24 -2.19
N ASP A 35 0.77 -8.16 -1.79
CA ASP A 35 -0.63 -8.15 -2.20
C ASP A 35 -1.33 -6.87 -1.77
N TRP A 36 -1.16 -6.48 -0.50
CA TRP A 36 -1.75 -5.24 0.01
C TRP A 36 -1.23 -4.00 -0.70
N LEU A 37 0.04 -3.95 -1.09
CA LEU A 37 0.61 -2.84 -1.85
C LEU A 37 0.05 -2.74 -3.28
N ARG A 38 -0.34 -3.87 -3.88
CA ARG A 38 -0.96 -3.90 -5.21
C ARG A 38 -2.42 -3.50 -5.18
N GLU A 39 -3.19 -4.06 -4.27
CA GLU A 39 -4.65 -3.89 -4.24
C GLU A 39 -5.09 -2.68 -3.41
N ARG A 40 -4.31 -2.30 -2.39
CA ARG A 40 -4.52 -1.18 -1.46
C ARG A 40 -6.02 -0.97 -1.11
N PRO A 41 -6.66 -1.95 -0.44
CA PRO A 41 -8.10 -1.87 -0.12
C PRO A 41 -8.45 -0.56 0.60
N GLY A 42 -9.45 0.17 0.10
CA GLY A 42 -9.86 1.50 0.58
C GLY A 42 -9.11 2.69 -0.04
N ALA A 43 -8.12 2.43 -0.90
CA ALA A 43 -7.39 3.44 -1.67
C ALA A 43 -7.24 3.00 -3.15
N GLU A 44 -8.26 2.35 -3.70
CA GLU A 44 -8.28 1.78 -5.05
C GLU A 44 -8.05 2.85 -6.14
N PHE A 45 -8.33 4.11 -5.81
CA PHE A 45 -8.17 5.27 -6.69
C PHE A 45 -7.00 6.19 -6.30
N GLY A 46 -6.16 5.75 -5.35
CA GLY A 46 -5.09 6.53 -4.75
C GLY A 46 -5.52 7.24 -3.46
N ASP A 47 -4.54 7.87 -2.80
CA ASP A 47 -4.70 8.47 -1.47
C ASP A 47 -5.27 9.90 -1.49
N ALA A 48 -5.66 10.41 -2.67
CA ALA A 48 -6.15 11.77 -2.87
C ALA A 48 -7.55 11.79 -3.47
N GLU A 49 -8.33 12.81 -3.14
CA GLU A 49 -9.64 13.04 -3.75
C GLU A 49 -9.52 13.25 -5.27
N GLY A 50 -10.35 12.54 -6.05
CA GLY A 50 -10.40 12.68 -7.49
C GLY A 50 -10.67 11.35 -8.20
N ARG A 51 -10.51 11.37 -9.53
CA ARG A 51 -10.53 10.16 -10.37
C ARG A 51 -9.16 9.99 -11.03
N PRO A 52 -8.59 8.78 -11.05
CA PRO A 52 -7.37 8.52 -11.80
C PRO A 52 -7.57 8.87 -13.27
N VAL A 53 -6.65 9.66 -13.83
CA VAL A 53 -6.63 9.99 -15.25
C VAL A 53 -5.31 9.51 -15.85
N PRO A 54 -5.31 8.96 -17.07
CA PRO A 54 -4.09 8.59 -17.76
C PRO A 54 -3.14 9.79 -17.87
N TRP A 55 -1.85 9.52 -17.70
CA TRP A 55 -0.78 10.47 -18.02
C TRP A 55 -0.24 10.20 -19.44
N PRO A 56 0.01 11.21 -20.29
CA PRO A 56 -0.21 12.63 -20.06
C PRO A 56 -1.70 13.02 -20.10
N ARG A 57 -2.07 14.01 -19.27
CA ARG A 57 -3.45 14.54 -19.27
C ARG A 57 -3.73 15.21 -20.61
N ARG A 58 -4.89 14.93 -21.22
CA ARG A 58 -5.37 15.73 -22.37
C ARG A 58 -5.52 17.19 -21.92
N ALA A 59 -4.98 18.12 -22.71
CA ALA A 59 -5.25 19.54 -22.53
C ALA A 59 -6.76 19.80 -22.66
N PRO A 60 -7.30 20.80 -21.93
CA PRO A 60 -8.71 21.17 -22.03
C PRO A 60 -9.12 21.58 -23.45
#